data_AF-R9KFB8-F1
#
_entry.id   AF-R9KFB8-F1
#
_cell.length_a   1.000
_cell.length_b   1.000
_cell.length_c   1.000
_cell.angle_alpha   90.00
_cell.angle_beta   90.00
_cell.angle_gamma   90.00
#
_symmetry.space_group_name_H-M   'P 1'
#
loop_
_entity.id
_entity.type
_entity.pdbx_description
1 polymer ?
#
loop_
_entity_poly.entity_id
_entity_poly.type
_entity_poly.pdbx_seq_one_letter_code
_entity_poly.pdbx_strand_id
1 'polypeptide(L)' 'MTDIKELTPTLANSLIERIEVHNRDKSSGHSHVKVVIYFTAVGMIDIPTEKEILTTMEEIRNNPQYFKFVA' A
#
# COMPACT_ATOMS: atom_id res chain seq x y z
N MET A 1 16.31 -19.01 2.72
CA MET A 1 15.33 -17.92 2.89
C MET A 1 15.92 -16.71 2.19
N THR A 2 15.21 -16.12 1.23
CA THR A 2 15.75 -15.00 0.45
C THR A 2 15.71 -13.75 1.33
N ASP A 3 16.87 -13.16 1.61
CA ASP A 3 16.98 -11.94 2.40
C ASP A 3 16.55 -10.76 1.52
N ILE A 4 15.27 -10.38 1.59
CA ILE A 4 14.71 -9.23 0.87
C ILE A 4 15.01 -7.99 1.71
N LYS A 5 15.99 -7.19 1.28
CA LYS A 5 16.39 -5.95 1.97
C LYS A 5 15.55 -4.74 1.60
N GLU A 6 14.97 -4.74 0.41
CA GLU A 6 14.18 -3.63 -0.12
C GLU A 6 12.96 -4.14 -0.88
N LEU A 7 11.82 -3.51 -0.62
CA LEU A 7 10.59 -3.75 -1.37
C LEU A 7 10.60 -2.90 -2.64
N THR A 8 11.07 -3.47 -3.74
CA THR A 8 11.02 -2.80 -5.06
C THR A 8 9.58 -2.78 -5.60
N PRO A 9 9.20 -1.83 -6.49
CA PRO A 9 7.86 -1.81 -7.09
C PRO A 9 7.50 -3.12 -7.80
N THR A 10 8.47 -3.72 -8.49
CA THR A 10 8.30 -5.02 -9.16
C THR A 10 8.00 -6.13 -8.16
N LEU A 11 8.74 -6.17 -7.05
CA LEU A 11 8.53 -7.16 -6.00
C LEU A 11 7.21 -6.93 -5.27
N ALA A 12 6.88 -5.68 -4.91
CA ALA A 12 5.60 -5.31 -4.31
C ALA A 12 4.42 -5.78 -5.17
N ASN A 13 4.46 -5.51 -6.48
CA ASN A 13 3.42 -5.96 -7.41
C ASN A 13 3.31 -7.48 -7.49
N SER A 14 4.43 -8.20 -7.46
CA SER A 14 4.42 -9.68 -7.46
C SER A 14 3.82 -10.28 -6.18
N LEU A 15 3.83 -9.54 -5.09
CA LEU A 15 3.29 -9.98 -3.79
C LEU A 15 1.82 -9.65 -3.60
N ILE A 16 1.20 -8.87 -4.51
CA ILE A 16 -0.23 -8.58 -4.44
C ILE A 16 -1.02 -9.84 -4.80
N GLU A 17 -1.79 -10.34 -3.84
CA GLU A 17 -2.75 -11.42 -4.06
C GLU A 17 -3.96 -10.91 -4.84
N ARG A 18 -4.51 -9.78 -4.40
CA ARG A 18 -5.73 -9.19 -4.97
C ARG A 18 -5.89 -7.73 -4.57
N ILE A 19 -6.51 -6.94 -5.45
CA ILE A 19 -6.98 -5.59 -5.17
C ILE A 19 -8.51 -5.60 -5.18
N GLU A 20 -9.14 -5.34 -4.04
CA GLU A 20 -10.59 -5.11 -3.93
C GLU A 20 -10.88 -3.62 -4.02
N VAL A 21 -11.55 -3.23 -5.11
CA VAL A 21 -12.03 -1.86 -5.31
C VAL A 21 -13.52 -1.85 -4.96
N HIS A 22 -13.88 -1.18 -3.89
CA HIS A 22 -15.28 -1.02 -3.51
C HIS A 22 -15.95 0.04 -4.36
N ASN A 23 -17.28 -0.04 -4.48
CA ASN A 23 -18.05 1.02 -5.10
C ASN A 23 -17.81 2.36 -4.39
N ARG A 24 -17.86 3.43 -5.18
CA ARG A 24 -17.74 4.80 -4.69
C ARG A 24 -18.77 5.07 -3.61
N ASP A 25 -18.30 5.49 -2.44
CA ASP A 25 -19.15 6.10 -1.44
C ASP A 25 -19.49 7.54 -1.87
N LYS A 26 -20.77 7.87 -1.82
CA LYS A 26 -21.34 9.17 -2.19
C LYS A 26 -21.93 9.93 -1.00
N SER A 27 -21.81 9.38 0.21
CA SER A 27 -22.47 9.88 1.42
C SER A 27 -22.03 11.30 1.84
N SER A 28 -20.82 11.74 1.48
CA SER A 28 -20.23 12.99 1.98
C SER A 28 -20.20 14.14 0.96
N GLY A 29 -20.89 14.03 -0.18
CA GLY A 29 -20.78 15.01 -1.29
C GLY A 29 -19.44 14.94 -2.05
N HIS A 30 -18.44 14.29 -1.46
CA HIS A 30 -17.20 13.87 -2.09
C HIS A 30 -17.27 12.39 -2.46
N SER A 31 -16.54 12.05 -3.51
CA SER A 31 -16.56 10.74 -4.13
C SER A 31 -15.34 9.93 -3.68
N HIS A 32 -15.50 9.12 -2.65
CA HIS A 32 -14.41 8.29 -2.12
C HIS A 32 -14.53 6.86 -2.65
N VAL A 33 -13.41 6.29 -3.08
CA VAL A 33 -13.32 4.88 -3.48
C VAL A 33 -12.43 4.18 -2.46
N LYS A 34 -13.01 3.23 -1.73
CA LYS A 34 -12.23 2.39 -0.81
C LYS A 34 -11.53 1.31 -1.62
N VAL A 35 -10.22 1.18 -1.43
CA VAL A 35 -9.40 0.13 -2.03
C VAL A 35 -8.78 -0.69 -0.89
N VAL A 36 -8.90 -2.01 -0.96
CA VAL A 36 -8.26 -2.96 -0.05
C VAL A 36 -7.28 -3.80 -0.87
N ILE A 37 -6.04 -3.91 -0.42
CA ILE A 37 -4.99 -4.68 -1.11
C ILE A 37 -4.60 -5.84 -0.20
N TYR A 38 -4.66 -7.05 -0.74
CA TYR A 38 -4.25 -8.30 -0.08
C TYR A 38 -2.88 -8.70 -0.61
N PHE A 39 -1.97 -9.10 0.28
CA PHE A 39 -0.61 -9.51 -0.06
C PHE A 39 -0.31 -10.93 0.40
N THR A 40 0.33 -11.72 -0.45
CA THR A 40 0.78 -13.09 -0.16
C THR A 40 2.24 -13.08 0.31
N ALA A 41 2.51 -12.43 1.44
CA ALA A 41 3.90 -12.14 1.86
C ALA A 41 4.30 -12.72 3.23
N VAL A 42 3.47 -13.61 3.81
CA VAL A 42 3.70 -14.21 5.13
C VAL A 42 5.06 -14.92 5.17
N GLY A 43 5.95 -14.47 6.05
CA GLY A 43 7.30 -15.02 6.21
C GLY A 43 8.35 -14.54 5.21
N MET A 44 8.00 -13.64 4.28
CA MET A 44 8.96 -12.98 3.37
C MET A 44 9.34 -11.56 3.81
N ILE A 45 8.44 -10.89 4.53
CA ILE A 45 8.63 -9.57 5.11
C ILE A 45 8.17 -9.56 6.56
N ASP A 46 8.85 -8.79 7.40
CA ASP A 46 8.35 -8.46 8.72
C ASP A 46 7.11 -7.57 8.58
N ILE A 47 6.03 -7.95 9.27
CA ILE A 47 4.80 -7.16 9.26
C ILE A 47 5.09 -5.86 10.03
N PRO A 48 4.97 -4.68 9.40
CA PRO A 48 5.26 -3.42 10.07
C PRO A 48 4.30 -3.19 11.22
N THR A 49 4.79 -2.55 12.28
CA THR A 49 3.98 -2.14 13.42
C THR A 49 2.98 -1.05 13.02
N GLU A 50 1.90 -0.90 13.79
CA GLU A 50 0.91 0.17 13.58
C GLU A 50 1.56 1.56 13.49
N LYS A 51 2.56 1.81 14.34
CA LYS A 51 3.29 3.08 14.36
C LYS A 51 4.02 3.34 13.03
N GLU A 52 4.71 2.35 12.50
CA GLU A 52 5.43 2.46 11.23
C GLU A 52 4.45 2.73 10.08
N ILE A 53 3.31 2.03 10.06
CA ILE A 53 2.24 2.27 9.08
C ILE A 53 1.74 3.72 9.16
N LEU A 54 1.43 4.20 10.37
CA LEU A 54 0.93 5.57 10.57
C LEU A 54 1.94 6.63 10.12
N THR A 55 3.22 6.45 10.45
CA THR A 55 4.29 7.35 10.01
C THR A 55 4.41 7.39 8.49
N THR A 56 4.44 6.23 7.83
CA THR A 56 4.52 6.17 6.37
C THR A 56 3.29 6.81 5.70
N MET A 57 2.09 6.61 6.24
CA MET A 57 0.89 7.28 5.74
C MET A 57 0.99 8.81 5.83
N GLU A 58 1.56 9.32 6.92
CA GLU A 58 1.74 10.76 7.12
C GLU A 58 2.79 11.35 6.15
N GLU A 59 3.88 10.62 5.90
CA GLU A 59 4.88 10.98 4.89
C GLU A 59 4.29 11.05 3.48
N ILE A 60 3.48 10.05 3.09
CA ILE A 60 2.78 10.05 1.80
C ILE A 60 1.82 11.23 1.69
N ARG A 61 1.08 11.54 2.76
CA ARG A 61 0.16 12.69 2.78
C ARG A 61 0.91 14.02 2.62
N ASN A 62 2.08 14.14 3.25
CA ASN A 62 2.90 15.35 3.22
C ASN A 62 3.62 15.54 1.89
N ASN A 63 4.00 14.46 1.20
CA ASN A 63 4.69 14.53 -0.09
C ASN A 63 4.21 13.47 -1.08
N PRO A 64 2.96 13.57 -1.58
CA PRO A 64 2.38 12.54 -2.44
C PRO A 64 3.11 12.41 -3.79
N GLN A 65 3.83 13.45 -4.22
CA GLN A 65 4.57 13.46 -5.49
C GLN A 65 5.82 12.59 -5.44
N TYR A 66 6.45 12.45 -4.27
CA TYR A 66 7.64 11.60 -4.10
C TYR A 66 7.31 10.11 -4.22
N PHE A 67 6.09 9.73 -3.83
CA PHE A 67 5.60 8.36 -3.90
C PHE A 67 4.80 8.06 -5.18
N LYS A 68 4.78 8.99 -6.14
CA LYS A 68 4.20 8.71 -7.45
C LYS A 68 5.14 7.81 -8.25
N PHE A 69 4.59 6.71 -8.76
CA PHE A 69 5.25 5.94 -9.80
C PHE A 69 5.28 6.78 -11.09
N VAL A 70 6.48 7.12 -11.56
CA VAL A 70 6.71 7.74 -12.87
C VAL A 70 7.17 6.62 -13.80
N ALA A 71 6.30 6.25 -14.74
CA ALA A 71 6.56 5.24 -15.76
C ALA A 71 7.38 5.81 -16.92
#